data_AF-A0A1F5WUZ6-F1
#
_entry.id   AF-A0A1F5WUZ6-F1
#
_cell.length_a   1.000
_cell.length_b   1.000
_cell.length_c   1.000
_cell.angle_alpha   90.00
_cell.angle_beta   90.00
_cell.angle_gamma   90.00
#
_symmetry.space_group_name_H-M   'P 1'
#
loop_
_entity.id
_entity.type
_entity.pdbx_description
1 polymer ?
#
loop_
_entity_poly.entity_id
_entity_poly.type
_entity_poly.pdbx_seq_one_letter_code
_entity_poly.pdbx_strand_id
1 'polypeptide(L)'
;MVNEQPKEYTMTDFRREMEKAAKNPENEGDFPKGINTDELNEDDMAMWRKIRGKSIEMGDIDEYKKNFAKENGFESESRYNFLMFMANKANVIIGRREVQK
;
A
#
# COMPACT_ATOMS: atom_id res chain seq x y z
N MET A 1 -15.75 19.23 26.37
CA MET A 1 -15.05 18.97 25.11
C MET A 1 -14.64 17.52 25.13
N VAL A 2 -15.24 16.67 24.29
CA VAL A 2 -14.84 15.26 24.22
C VAL A 2 -13.52 15.24 23.45
N ASN A 3 -12.42 14.94 24.14
CA ASN A 3 -11.14 14.67 23.52
C ASN A 3 -11.28 13.32 22.80
N GLU A 4 -11.83 13.33 21.58
CA GLU A 4 -11.76 12.16 20.71
C GLU A 4 -10.29 11.99 20.33
N GLN A 5 -9.58 11.13 21.08
CA GLN A 5 -8.29 10.65 20.65
C GLN A 5 -8.45 10.07 19.23
N PRO A 6 -7.59 10.44 18.27
CA PRO A 6 -7.69 9.89 16.93
C PRO A 6 -7.58 8.37 17.03
N LYS A 7 -8.60 7.66 16.52
CA LYS A 7 -8.61 6.20 16.49
C LYS A 7 -7.31 5.71 15.86
N GLU A 8 -6.61 4.83 16.57
CA GLU A 8 -5.43 4.16 16.05
C GLU A 8 -5.80 3.40 14.77
N TYR A 9 -5.02 3.60 13.71
CA TYR A 9 -5.27 2.96 12.43
C TYR A 9 -4.78 1.51 12.48
N THR A 10 -5.68 0.54 12.40
CA THR A 10 -5.37 -0.87 12.63
C THR A 10 -5.17 -1.66 11.33
N MET A 11 -4.64 -2.89 11.45
CA MET A 11 -4.61 -3.85 10.33
C MET A 11 -6.02 -4.14 9.77
N THR A 12 -7.05 -4.15 10.61
CA THR A 12 -8.43 -4.32 10.16
C THR A 12 -8.92 -3.16 9.32
N ASP A 13 -8.58 -1.92 9.71
CA ASP A 13 -8.91 -0.73 8.92
C ASP A 13 -8.20 -0.78 7.56
N PHE A 14 -6.92 -1.14 7.57
CA PHE A 14 -6.13 -1.31 6.37
C PHE A 14 -6.70 -2.35 5.40
N ARG A 15 -7.01 -3.56 5.88
CA ARG A 15 -7.59 -4.61 5.03
C ARG A 15 -8.93 -4.17 4.43
N ARG A 16 -9.80 -3.56 5.23
CA ARG A 16 -11.07 -3.00 4.74
C ARG A 16 -10.87 -1.90 3.71
N GLU A 17 -9.85 -1.07 3.85
CA GLU A 17 -9.49 -0.09 2.83
C GLU A 17 -9.03 -0.75 1.54
N MET A 18 -8.25 -1.82 1.61
CA MET A 18 -7.80 -2.57 0.43
C MET A 18 -8.95 -3.25 -0.29
N GLU A 19 -9.90 -3.84 0.43
CA GLU A 19 -11.13 -4.38 -0.15
C GLU A 19 -11.96 -3.31 -0.88
N LYS A 20 -12.00 -2.08 -0.33
CA LYS A 20 -12.68 -0.95 -0.98
C LYS A 20 -11.90 -0.46 -2.20
N ALA A 21 -10.57 -0.35 -2.10
CA ALA A 21 -9.70 0.06 -3.20
C ALA A 21 -9.80 -0.91 -4.38
N ALA A 22 -9.92 -2.21 -4.11
CA ALA A 22 -10.14 -3.28 -5.09
C ALA A 22 -11.45 -3.14 -5.88
N LYS A 23 -12.46 -2.53 -5.25
CA LYS A 23 -13.79 -2.31 -5.83
C LYS A 23 -13.94 -0.93 -6.47
N ASN A 24 -12.93 -0.07 -6.39
CA ASN A 24 -12.99 1.27 -6.95
C ASN A 24 -12.74 1.20 -8.47
N PRO A 25 -13.67 1.66 -9.33
CA PRO A 25 -13.50 1.69 -10.78
C PRO A 25 -12.28 2.48 -11.25
N GLU A 26 -11.85 3.50 -10.51
CA GLU A 26 -10.63 4.26 -10.83
C GLU A 26 -9.34 3.45 -10.66
N ASN A 27 -9.42 2.34 -9.92
CA ASN A 27 -8.33 1.38 -9.82
C ASN A 27 -8.63 0.11 -10.64
N GLU A 28 -9.69 0.09 -11.45
CA GLU A 28 -10.01 -1.07 -12.29
C GLU A 28 -8.92 -1.25 -13.36
N GLY A 29 -8.18 -2.35 -13.28
CA GLY A 29 -7.01 -2.63 -14.11
C GLY A 29 -5.66 -2.34 -13.43
N ASP A 30 -5.60 -1.29 -12.60
CA ASP A 30 -4.44 -0.96 -11.77
C ASP A 30 -4.37 -1.79 -10.48
N PHE A 31 -5.54 -2.17 -9.95
CA PHE A 31 -5.68 -3.04 -8.79
C PHE A 31 -5.70 -4.49 -9.29
N PRO A 32 -4.66 -5.28 -9.01
CA PRO A 32 -4.60 -6.64 -9.51
C PRO A 32 -5.77 -7.46 -8.96
N LYS A 33 -6.44 -8.17 -9.87
CA LYS A 33 -7.51 -9.11 -9.54
C LYS A 33 -6.86 -10.28 -8.80
N GLY A 34 -6.95 -10.31 -7.47
CA GLY A 34 -6.39 -11.41 -6.67
C GLY A 34 -5.62 -11.01 -5.42
N ILE A 35 -5.71 -9.76 -4.95
CA ILE A 35 -5.18 -9.42 -3.63
C ILE A 35 -6.11 -10.01 -2.56
N ASN A 36 -5.65 -11.08 -1.91
CA ASN A 36 -6.18 -11.58 -0.67
C ASN A 36 -5.70 -10.70 0.48
N THR A 37 -6.60 -9.89 1.03
CA THR A 37 -6.26 -8.93 2.09
C THR A 37 -5.83 -9.59 3.40
N ASP A 38 -6.16 -10.86 3.62
CA ASP A 38 -5.76 -11.60 4.82
C ASP A 38 -4.27 -11.95 4.83
N GLU A 39 -3.64 -12.01 3.66
CA GLU A 39 -2.20 -12.23 3.51
C GLU A 39 -1.39 -10.93 3.70
N LEU A 40 -2.06 -9.78 3.80
CA LEU A 40 -1.38 -8.50 4.03
C LEU A 40 -0.96 -8.34 5.50
N ASN A 41 0.23 -7.80 5.70
CA ASN A 41 0.88 -7.65 7.00
C ASN A 41 1.16 -6.18 7.38
N GLU A 42 1.91 -5.98 8.47
CA GLU A 42 2.20 -4.65 9.00
C GLU A 42 3.13 -3.82 8.10
N ASP A 43 4.06 -4.46 7.38
CA ASP A 43 4.92 -3.80 6.40
C ASP A 43 4.10 -3.27 5.22
N ASP A 44 3.14 -4.07 4.74
CA ASP A 44 2.17 -3.67 3.72
C ASP A 44 1.35 -2.45 4.17
N MET A 45 0.89 -2.48 5.43
CA MET A 45 0.16 -1.37 6.03
C MET A 45 1.04 -0.11 6.17
N ALA A 46 2.28 -0.26 6.61
CA ALA A 46 3.22 0.85 6.79
C ALA A 46 3.50 1.55 5.46
N MET A 47 3.71 0.76 4.40
CA MET A 47 3.86 1.28 3.04
C MET A 47 2.59 2.01 2.60
N TRP A 48 1.40 1.45 2.85
CA TRP A 48 0.12 2.08 2.49
C TRP A 48 -0.11 3.41 3.20
N ARG A 49 0.27 3.53 4.47
CA ARG A 49 0.21 4.79 5.21
C ARG A 49 1.05 5.88 4.54
N LYS A 50 2.27 5.56 4.09
CA LYS A 50 3.13 6.52 3.36
C LYS A 50 2.53 6.95 2.03
N ILE A 51 1.91 6.02 1.30
CA ILE A 51 1.21 6.32 0.05
C ILE A 51 0.02 7.26 0.30
N ARG A 52 -0.84 6.94 1.28
CA ARG A 52 -1.98 7.78 1.67
C ARG A 52 -1.57 9.17 2.13
N GLY A 53 -0.50 9.24 2.92
CA GLY A 53 0.08 10.50 3.39
C GLY A 53 0.81 11.28 2.31
N LYS A 54 0.97 10.72 1.10
CA LYS A 54 1.81 11.26 0.02
C LYS A 54 3.21 11.62 0.53
N SER A 55 3.74 10.86 1.49
CA SER A 55 5.07 11.04 2.08
C SER A 55 6.08 10.01 1.58
N ILE A 56 5.64 9.09 0.71
CA ILE A 56 6.48 8.02 0.16
C ILE A 56 7.69 8.56 -0.62
N GLU A 57 8.86 7.97 -0.45
CA GLU A 57 10.10 8.31 -1.15
C GLU A 57 10.63 7.09 -1.92
N MET A 58 11.60 7.30 -2.82
CA MET A 58 12.19 6.21 -3.62
C MET A 58 12.84 5.15 -2.71
N GLY A 59 13.52 5.58 -1.64
CA GLY A 59 14.16 4.67 -0.68
C GLY A 59 13.17 3.77 0.06
N ASP A 60 11.92 4.23 0.25
CA ASP A 60 10.88 3.43 0.91
C ASP A 60 10.46 2.23 0.05
N ILE A 61 10.40 2.41 -1.27
CA ILE A 61 10.07 1.32 -2.21
C ILE A 61 11.17 0.26 -2.18
N ASP A 62 12.43 0.67 -2.15
CA ASP A 62 13.58 -0.25 -2.13
C ASP A 62 13.68 -1.01 -0.81
N GLU A 63 13.42 -0.34 0.32
CA GLU A 63 13.37 -0.99 1.63
C GLU A 63 12.21 -2.00 1.69
N TYR A 64 11.02 -1.59 1.28
CA TYR A 64 9.85 -2.47 1.25
C TYR A 64 10.09 -3.71 0.37
N LYS A 65 10.66 -3.55 -0.83
CA LYS A 65 11.02 -4.69 -1.70
C LYS A 65 12.03 -5.64 -1.05
N LYS A 66 13.01 -5.11 -0.32
CA LYS A 66 14.00 -5.95 0.41
C LYS A 66 13.35 -6.75 1.52
N ASN A 67 12.47 -6.13 2.31
CA ASN A 67 11.73 -6.83 3.37
C ASN A 67 10.78 -7.86 2.77
N PHE A 68 10.03 -7.47 1.75
CA PHE A 68 9.14 -8.34 1.00
C PHE A 68 9.86 -9.59 0.46
N ALA A 69 11.10 -9.46 -0.02
CA ALA A 69 11.93 -10.59 -0.43
C ALA A 69 12.30 -11.52 0.74
N LYS A 70 12.71 -10.95 1.87
CA LYS A 70 13.13 -11.71 3.07
C LYS A 70 11.97 -12.49 3.69
N GLU A 71 10.76 -12.00 3.55
CA GLU A 71 9.53 -12.65 4.03
C GLU A 71 8.98 -13.69 3.05
N ASN A 72 9.71 -14.03 1.98
CA ASN A 72 9.24 -14.87 0.88
C ASN A 72 7.95 -14.33 0.21
N GLY A 73 7.74 -13.01 0.26
CA GLY A 73 6.54 -12.38 -0.28
C GLY A 73 6.33 -12.61 -1.79
N PHE A 74 7.41 -12.90 -2.52
CA PHE A 74 7.35 -13.24 -3.96
C PHE A 74 6.79 -14.65 -4.22
N GLU A 75 6.69 -15.51 -3.21
CA GLU A 75 6.08 -16.84 -3.35
C GLU A 75 4.55 -16.80 -3.29
N SER A 76 3.96 -15.72 -2.73
CA SER A 76 2.51 -15.48 -2.78
C SER A 76 2.15 -14.58 -3.96
N GLU A 77 1.32 -15.10 -4.86
CA GLU A 77 0.77 -14.34 -5.99
C GLU A 77 -0.04 -13.12 -5.51
N SER A 78 -0.83 -13.29 -4.45
CA SER A 78 -1.63 -12.21 -3.85
C SER A 78 -0.74 -11.08 -3.30
N ARG A 79 0.29 -11.43 -2.52
CA ARG A 79 1.28 -10.49 -1.99
C ARG A 79 2.03 -9.79 -3.13
N TYR A 80 2.45 -10.54 -4.14
CA TYR A 80 3.18 -9.96 -5.29
C TYR A 80 2.32 -8.95 -6.05
N ASN A 81 1.06 -9.30 -6.28
CA ASN A 81 0.06 -8.40 -6.83
C ASN A 81 -0.07 -7.12 -5.98
N PHE A 82 -0.10 -7.24 -4.66
CA PHE A 82 -0.12 -6.09 -3.76
C PHE A 82 1.14 -5.20 -3.91
N LEU A 83 2.34 -5.78 -3.96
CA LEU A 83 3.58 -5.05 -4.20
C LEU A 83 3.52 -4.22 -5.50
N MET A 84 3.02 -4.81 -6.59
CA MET A 84 2.90 -4.13 -7.88
C MET A 84 1.94 -2.93 -7.81
N PHE A 85 0.79 -3.11 -7.16
CA PHE A 85 -0.17 -2.03 -6.91
C PHE A 85 0.48 -0.87 -6.14
N MET A 86 1.17 -1.19 -5.05
CA MET A 86 1.83 -0.21 -4.19
C MET A 86 2.95 0.54 -4.91
N ALA A 87 3.78 -0.17 -5.66
CA ALA A 87 4.84 0.42 -6.45
C ALA A 87 4.28 1.41 -7.50
N ASN A 88 3.20 1.05 -8.19
CA ASN A 88 2.54 1.93 -9.16
C ASN A 88 2.03 3.21 -8.48
N LYS A 89 1.31 3.10 -7.37
CA LYS A 89 0.82 4.27 -6.63
C LYS A 89 1.97 5.15 -6.11
N ALA A 90 3.03 4.55 -5.60
CA ALA A 90 4.21 5.27 -5.11
C ALA A 90 4.90 6.04 -6.25
N ASN A 91 5.14 5.40 -7.40
CA ASN A 91 5.76 6.02 -8.57
C ASN A 91 4.96 7.21 -9.09
N VAL A 92 3.62 7.10 -9.15
CA VAL A 92 2.76 8.23 -9.54
C VAL A 92 2.92 9.42 -8.59
N ILE A 93 3.00 9.16 -7.28
CA ILE A 93 3.18 10.23 -6.28
C ILE A 93 4.56 10.87 -6.42
N ILE A 94 5.63 10.07 -6.49
CA ILE A 94 7.01 10.55 -6.60
C ILE A 94 7.18 11.36 -7.89
N GLY A 95 6.78 10.81 -9.03
CA GLY A 95 6.89 11.49 -10.33
C GLY A 95 6.11 12.80 -10.37
N ARG A 96 4.91 12.87 -9.76
CA ARG A 96 4.17 14.14 -9.63
C ARG A 96 4.92 15.18 -8.82
N ARG A 97 5.63 14.79 -7.76
CA ARG A 97 6.46 15.73 -6.97
C ARG A 97 7.66 16.22 -7.76
N GLU A 98 8.28 15.36 -8.57
CA GLU A 98 9.43 15.74 -9.40
C GLU A 98 9.05 16.73 -10.51
N VAL A 99 7.89 16.55 -11.15
CA VAL A 99 7.39 17.47 -12.19
C VAL A 99 6.94 18.83 -11.63
N GLN A 100 6.60 18.90 -10.34
CA GLN A 100 6.16 20.13 -9.67
C GLN A 100 7.31 20.94 -9.01
N LYS A 101 8.55 20.45 -9.08
CA LYS A 101 9.75 21.16 -8.64
C LYS A 101 10.30 22.06 -9.75
#